data_AF-A0A6I6LP62-F1
#
_entry.id   AF-A0A6I6LP62-F1
#
_cell.length_a   1.000
_cell.length_b   1.000
_cell.length_c   1.000
_cell.angle_alpha   90.00
_cell.angle_beta   90.00
_cell.angle_gamma   90.00
#
_symmetry.space_group_name_H-M   'P 1'
#
loop_
_entity.id
_entity.type
_entity.pdbx_description
1 polymer ?
#
loop_
_entity_poly.entity_id
_entity_poly.type
_entity_poly.pdbx_seq_one_letter_code
_entity_poly.pdbx_strand_id
1 'polypeptide(L)'
;MRFARFVLVVQAVIMIAFSLAYWLRPYEMANLNGMLLMETASVSHMRVYYGGLQLGMALFLLWAIREPERARAALVMLVITMLALAAGRLGSLWLDGGQLIGFDLASLVYRFCAALLAAGALLAMRERAAAEAPAARVEPPTRRLVDEPPQPFRLGDVRPEPSESSESVAQPFRRGDPAP
;
A
#
# COMPACT_ATOMS: atom_id res chain seq x y z
N MET A 1 12.44 6.13 6.66
CA MET A 1 12.26 7.10 5.56
C MET A 1 13.54 7.57 4.87
N ARG A 2 14.59 8.03 5.58
CA ARG A 2 15.82 8.54 4.93
C ARG A 2 16.47 7.55 3.96
N PHE A 3 16.57 6.28 4.35
CA PHE A 3 17.12 5.22 3.50
C PHE A 3 16.29 4.98 2.23
N ALA A 4 14.97 4.82 2.35
CA ALA A 4 14.07 4.69 1.21
C ALA A 4 14.16 5.88 0.24
N ARG A 5 14.18 7.11 0.78
CA ARG A 5 14.38 8.31 -0.04
C ARG A 5 15.72 8.31 -0.76
N PHE A 6 16.79 7.92 -0.07
CA PHE A 6 18.11 7.81 -0.66
C PHE A 6 18.12 6.82 -1.83
N VAL A 7 17.59 5.61 -1.64
CA VAL A 7 17.50 4.58 -2.70
C VAL A 7 16.72 5.11 -3.91
N LEU A 8 15.56 5.75 -3.69
CA LEU A 8 14.74 6.31 -4.76
C LEU A 8 15.44 7.45 -5.52
N VAL A 9 16.15 8.34 -4.80
CA VAL A 9 16.89 9.46 -5.43
C VAL A 9 18.06 8.94 -6.25
N VAL A 10 18.88 8.05 -5.68
CA VAL A 10 20.02 7.44 -6.39
C VAL A 10 19.52 6.74 -7.65
N GLN A 11 18.45 5.96 -7.53
CA GLN A 11 17.84 5.29 -8.67
C GLN A 11 17.35 6.29 -9.73
N ALA A 12 16.62 7.33 -9.33
CA ALA A 12 16.13 8.33 -10.26
C ALA A 12 17.26 9.05 -11.00
N VAL A 13 18.36 9.39 -10.32
CA VAL A 13 19.53 10.01 -10.94
C VAL A 13 20.16 9.10 -11.98
N ILE A 14 20.36 7.81 -11.66
CA ILE A 14 20.89 6.83 -12.61
C ILE A 14 19.97 6.72 -13.82
N MET A 15 18.66 6.66 -13.59
CA MET A 15 17.67 6.55 -14.66
C MET A 15 17.63 7.79 -15.58
N ILE A 16 17.75 8.99 -15.02
CA ILE A 16 17.86 10.24 -15.79
C ILE A 16 19.15 10.25 -16.62
N ALA A 17 20.28 9.86 -16.02
CA ALA A 17 21.56 9.82 -16.72
C ALA A 17 21.52 8.85 -17.91
N PHE A 18 20.99 7.63 -17.71
CA PHE A 18 20.81 6.67 -18.79
C PHE A 18 19.82 7.17 -19.84
N SER A 19 18.70 7.75 -19.43
CA SER A 19 17.71 8.31 -20.35
C SER A 19 18.34 9.35 -21.27
N LEU A 20 19.10 10.29 -20.70
CA LEU A 20 19.78 11.34 -21.44
C LEU A 20 20.85 10.77 -22.38
N ALA A 21 21.59 9.74 -21.94
CA ALA A 21 22.55 9.03 -22.77
C ALA A 21 21.89 8.37 -23.99
N TYR A 22 20.74 7.70 -23.82
CA TYR A 22 19.99 7.11 -24.94
C TYR A 22 19.38 8.15 -25.89
N TRP A 23 19.07 9.36 -25.40
CA TRP A 23 18.61 10.46 -26.25
C TRP A 23 19.72 11.08 -27.09
N LEU A 24 20.82 11.44 -26.44
CA LEU A 24 21.94 12.16 -27.05
C LEU A 24 22.81 11.24 -27.91
N ARG A 25 23.08 10.01 -27.44
CA ARG A 25 24.03 9.06 -28.04
C ARG A 25 23.41 7.67 -28.27
N PRO A 26 22.28 7.56 -29.02
CA PRO A 26 21.57 6.29 -29.20
C PRO A 26 22.43 5.20 -29.87
N TYR A 27 23.27 5.56 -30.84
CA TYR A 27 24.14 4.62 -31.56
C TYR A 27 25.21 4.01 -30.66
N GLU A 28 25.89 4.82 -29.87
CA GLU A 28 26.92 4.36 -28.94
C GLU A 28 26.30 3.43 -27.89
N MET A 29 25.15 3.82 -27.34
CA MET A 29 24.45 3.01 -26.34
C MET A 29 23.89 1.70 -26.92
N ALA A 30 23.39 1.71 -28.16
CA ALA A 30 22.96 0.49 -28.84
C ALA A 30 24.14 -0.46 -29.10
N ASN A 31 25.27 0.09 -29.55
CA ASN A 31 26.47 -0.70 -29.83
C ASN A 31 27.06 -1.33 -28.54
N LEU A 32 26.96 -0.65 -27.39
CA LEU A 32 27.32 -1.25 -26.09
C LEU A 32 26.49 -2.49 -25.74
N ASN A 33 25.26 -2.59 -26.26
CA ASN A 33 24.38 -3.75 -26.13
C ASN A 33 24.52 -4.74 -27.30
N GLY A 34 25.53 -4.56 -28.17
CA GLY A 34 25.71 -5.37 -29.37
C GLY A 34 24.66 -5.15 -30.45
N MET A 35 23.88 -4.06 -30.37
CA MET A 35 22.82 -3.75 -31.33
C MET A 35 23.28 -2.77 -32.40
N LEU A 36 22.96 -3.08 -33.66
CA LEU A 36 23.17 -2.20 -34.81
C LEU A 36 21.84 -1.54 -35.20
N LEU A 37 21.79 -0.22 -35.08
CA LEU A 37 20.64 0.59 -35.49
C LEU A 37 20.76 0.89 -36.99
N MET A 38 20.05 0.12 -37.83
CA MET A 38 20.10 0.25 -39.29
C MET A 38 19.22 1.40 -39.80
N GLU A 39 18.05 1.61 -39.19
CA GLU A 39 17.03 2.54 -39.66
C GLU A 39 16.82 3.72 -38.71
N THR A 40 16.42 4.86 -39.27
CA THR A 40 16.06 6.05 -38.46
C THR A 40 14.88 5.76 -37.52
N ALA A 41 13.98 4.87 -37.94
CA ALA A 41 12.90 4.36 -37.10
C ALA A 41 13.43 3.61 -35.86
N SER A 42 14.46 2.77 -36.01
CA SER A 42 15.08 2.05 -34.89
C SER A 42 15.68 3.01 -33.87
N VAL A 43 16.30 4.10 -34.33
CA VAL A 43 16.83 5.15 -33.44
C VAL A 43 15.71 5.85 -32.68
N SER A 44 14.59 6.13 -33.36
CA SER A 44 13.41 6.72 -32.73
C SER A 44 12.84 5.80 -31.64
N HIS A 45 12.67 4.51 -31.93
CA HIS A 45 12.25 3.52 -30.93
C HIS A 45 13.20 3.45 -29.75
N MET A 46 14.51 3.51 -30.00
CA MET A 46 15.52 3.53 -28.95
C MET A 46 15.31 4.71 -27.99
N ARG A 47 15.10 5.91 -28.54
CA ARG A 47 14.85 7.13 -27.75
C ARG A 47 13.54 7.09 -26.98
N VAL A 48 12.50 6.48 -27.53
CA VAL A 48 11.19 6.36 -26.88
C VAL A 48 11.28 5.36 -25.72
N TYR A 49 11.76 4.15 -25.97
CA TYR A 49 11.73 3.06 -24.98
C TYR A 49 12.89 3.06 -23.99
N TYR A 50 14.11 3.39 -24.42
CA TYR A 50 15.26 3.43 -23.50
C TYR A 50 15.51 4.83 -22.94
N GLY A 51 15.10 5.87 -23.67
CA GLY A 51 15.14 7.26 -23.21
C GLY A 51 13.88 7.66 -22.45
N GLY A 52 12.76 7.77 -23.16
CA GLY A 52 11.51 8.34 -22.67
C GLY A 52 10.86 7.56 -21.53
N LEU A 53 10.72 6.24 -21.67
CA LEU A 53 10.16 5.39 -20.61
C LEU A 53 11.01 5.47 -19.33
N GLN A 54 12.33 5.41 -19.49
CA GLN A 54 13.29 5.51 -18.37
C GLN A 54 13.18 6.87 -17.68
N LEU A 55 12.99 7.96 -18.44
CA LEU A 55 12.75 9.29 -17.89
C LEU A 55 11.44 9.36 -17.12
N GLY A 56 10.35 8.84 -17.70
CA GLY A 56 9.01 8.86 -17.09
C GLY A 56 9.00 8.13 -15.75
N MET A 57 9.63 6.96 -15.70
CA MET A 57 9.82 6.23 -14.44
C MET A 57 10.66 7.03 -13.43
N ALA A 58 11.75 7.67 -13.84
CA ALA A 58 12.57 8.46 -12.93
C ALA A 58 11.80 9.64 -12.32
N LEU A 59 11.00 10.33 -13.13
CA LEU A 59 10.11 11.41 -12.68
C LEU A 59 9.05 10.87 -11.70
N PHE A 60 8.50 9.69 -11.95
CA PHE A 60 7.60 9.03 -11.02
C PHE A 60 8.26 8.74 -9.66
N LEU A 61 9.50 8.24 -9.66
CA LEU A 61 10.26 8.01 -8.41
C LEU A 61 10.48 9.33 -7.64
N LEU A 62 10.90 10.40 -8.33
CA LEU A 62 11.09 11.73 -7.74
C LEU A 62 9.80 12.32 -7.17
N TRP A 63 8.68 12.14 -7.86
CA TRP A 63 7.38 12.55 -7.38
C TRP A 63 6.97 11.76 -6.13
N ALA A 64 7.17 10.44 -6.14
CA ALA A 64 6.76 9.53 -5.06
C ALA A 64 7.55 9.69 -3.76
N ILE A 65 8.74 10.30 -3.79
CA ILE A 65 9.58 10.54 -2.60
C ILE A 65 8.93 11.43 -1.53
N ARG A 66 7.96 12.26 -1.93
CA ARG A 66 7.30 13.25 -1.06
C ARG A 66 6.50 12.62 0.08
N GLU A 67 5.77 11.55 -0.20
CA GLU A 67 4.86 10.90 0.74
C GLU A 67 5.29 9.46 1.03
N PRO A 68 5.20 8.99 2.29
CA PRO A 68 5.63 7.65 2.66
C PRO A 68 4.86 6.54 1.95
N GLU A 69 3.56 6.72 1.74
CA GLU A 69 2.70 5.77 1.04
C GLU A 69 3.09 5.66 -0.44
N ARG A 70 3.31 6.80 -1.11
CA ARG A 70 3.78 6.85 -2.50
C ARG A 70 5.17 6.24 -2.65
N ALA A 71 6.08 6.53 -1.71
CA ALA A 71 7.42 5.95 -1.71
C ALA A 71 7.40 4.42 -1.61
N ARG A 72 6.48 3.85 -0.80
CA ARG A 72 6.29 2.40 -0.74
C ARG A 72 5.83 1.85 -2.09
N ALA A 73 4.84 2.47 -2.73
CA ALA A 73 4.39 2.04 -4.06
C ALA A 73 5.51 2.12 -5.11
N ALA A 74 6.30 3.19 -5.10
CA ALA A 74 7.44 3.37 -5.99
C ALA A 74 8.53 2.32 -5.78
N LEU A 75 8.83 1.96 -4.54
CA LEU A 75 9.79 0.89 -4.25
C LEU A 75 9.28 -0.48 -4.72
N VAL A 76 7.98 -0.78 -4.54
CA VAL A 76 7.39 -2.03 -5.05
C VAL A 76 7.49 -2.09 -6.57
N MET A 77 7.09 -1.02 -7.25
CA MET A 77 7.25 -0.89 -8.70
C MET A 77 8.70 -1.12 -9.10
N LEU A 78 9.66 -0.51 -8.39
CA LEU A 78 11.08 -0.61 -8.71
C LEU A 78 11.59 -2.05 -8.60
N VAL A 79 11.22 -2.76 -7.53
CA VAL A 79 11.55 -4.19 -7.36
C VAL A 79 10.99 -5.02 -8.52
N ILE A 80 9.69 -4.87 -8.80
CA ILE A 80 9.02 -5.64 -9.85
C ILE A 80 9.68 -5.37 -11.21
N THR A 81 9.90 -4.11 -11.56
CA THR A 81 10.50 -3.75 -12.86
C THR A 81 11.92 -4.29 -12.98
N MET A 82 12.77 -4.14 -11.97
CA MET A 82 14.16 -4.62 -12.03
C MET A 82 14.23 -6.14 -12.15
N LEU A 83 13.40 -6.87 -11.39
CA LEU A 83 13.33 -8.33 -11.47
C LEU A 83 12.74 -8.80 -12.80
N ALA A 84 11.70 -8.13 -13.32
CA ALA A 84 11.13 -8.45 -14.62
C ALA A 84 12.15 -8.25 -15.75
N LEU A 85 12.93 -7.16 -15.72
CA LEU A 85 14.01 -6.91 -16.68
C LEU A 85 15.16 -7.92 -16.56
N ALA A 86 15.51 -8.33 -15.33
CA ALA A 86 16.51 -9.36 -15.10
C ALA A 86 16.03 -10.73 -15.62
N ALA A 87 14.79 -11.11 -15.30
CA ALA A 87 14.16 -12.33 -15.78
C ALA A 87 14.04 -12.35 -17.31
N GLY A 88 13.64 -11.23 -17.92
CA GLY A 88 13.62 -11.10 -19.37
C GLY A 88 14.99 -11.35 -20.01
N ARG A 89 16.07 -10.80 -19.42
CA ARG A 89 17.43 -11.04 -19.93
C ARG A 89 17.86 -12.50 -19.76
N LEU A 90 17.56 -13.12 -18.64
CA LEU A 90 17.84 -14.54 -18.40
C LEU A 90 17.02 -15.45 -19.32
N GLY A 91 15.77 -15.10 -19.59
CA GLY A 91 14.91 -15.80 -20.55
C GLY A 91 15.46 -15.72 -21.96
N SER A 92 15.86 -14.52 -22.43
CA SER A 92 16.54 -14.37 -23.72
C SER A 92 17.84 -15.17 -23.78
N LEU A 93 18.65 -15.16 -22.72
CA LEU A 93 19.89 -15.96 -22.66
C LEU A 93 19.61 -17.45 -22.86
N TRP A 94 18.57 -17.96 -22.21
CA TRP A 94 18.18 -19.37 -22.29
C TRP A 94 17.67 -19.76 -23.68
N LEU A 95 16.93 -18.87 -24.35
CA LEU A 95 16.40 -19.09 -25.69
C LEU A 95 17.48 -18.96 -26.78
N ASP A 96 18.33 -17.93 -26.66
CA ASP A 96 19.28 -17.56 -27.71
C ASP A 96 20.65 -18.25 -27.54
N GLY A 97 20.89 -18.94 -26.43
CA GLY A 97 22.17 -19.61 -26.13
C GLY A 97 23.36 -18.64 -26.03
N GLY A 98 23.10 -17.37 -25.75
CA GLY A 98 24.09 -16.30 -25.77
C GLY A 98 25.11 -16.36 -24.62
N GLN A 99 25.99 -15.36 -24.56
CA GLN A 99 26.96 -15.19 -23.46
C GLN A 99 26.71 -13.87 -22.72
N LEU A 100 26.88 -13.88 -21.39
CA LEU A 100 26.85 -12.66 -20.58
C LEU A 100 28.26 -12.10 -20.43
N ILE A 101 28.61 -11.13 -21.26
CA ILE A 101 29.93 -10.51 -21.23
C ILE A 101 29.79 -8.99 -21.26
N GLY A 102 30.67 -8.28 -20.56
CA GLY A 102 30.76 -6.83 -20.60
C GLY A 102 29.52 -6.13 -20.05
N PHE A 103 28.91 -5.26 -20.88
CA PHE A 103 27.79 -4.41 -20.49
C PHE A 103 26.57 -5.21 -20.03
N ASP A 104 26.30 -6.36 -20.63
CA ASP A 104 25.17 -7.21 -20.26
C ASP A 104 25.28 -7.74 -18.84
N LEU A 105 26.44 -8.29 -18.49
CA LEU A 105 26.71 -8.78 -17.14
C LEU A 105 26.64 -7.64 -16.12
N ALA A 106 27.28 -6.50 -16.43
CA ALA A 106 27.24 -5.32 -15.57
C ALA A 106 25.81 -4.82 -15.35
N SER A 107 25.00 -4.77 -16.42
CA SER A 107 23.60 -4.34 -16.36
C SER A 107 22.75 -5.30 -15.53
N LEU A 108 23.01 -6.61 -15.62
CA LEU A 108 22.28 -7.62 -14.87
C LEU A 108 22.60 -7.54 -13.37
N VAL A 109 23.89 -7.44 -13.03
CA VAL A 109 24.33 -7.24 -11.64
C VAL A 109 23.71 -5.98 -11.06
N TYR A 110 23.75 -4.87 -11.81
CA TYR A 110 23.09 -3.62 -11.41
C TYR A 110 21.59 -3.81 -11.13
N ARG A 111 20.85 -4.50 -12.00
CA ARG A 111 19.41 -4.76 -11.80
C ARG A 111 19.15 -5.54 -10.51
N PHE A 112 19.95 -6.58 -10.23
CA PHE A 112 19.84 -7.33 -8.98
C PHE A 112 20.18 -6.47 -7.76
N CYS A 113 21.28 -5.72 -7.79
CA CYS A 113 21.64 -4.81 -6.70
C CYS A 113 20.56 -3.76 -6.45
N ALA A 114 20.01 -3.15 -7.51
CA ALA A 114 18.93 -2.18 -7.41
C ALA A 114 17.66 -2.80 -6.81
N ALA A 115 17.28 -4.00 -7.25
CA ALA A 115 16.15 -4.74 -6.69
C ALA A 115 16.35 -5.07 -5.21
N LEU A 116 17.54 -5.53 -4.82
CA LEU A 116 17.87 -5.86 -3.43
C LEU A 116 17.86 -4.61 -2.54
N LEU A 117 18.41 -3.48 -3.01
CA LEU A 117 18.37 -2.21 -2.28
C LEU A 117 16.93 -1.71 -2.10
N ALA A 118 16.09 -1.81 -3.14
CA ALA A 118 14.70 -1.42 -3.07
C ALA A 118 13.88 -2.33 -2.13
N ALA A 119 14.12 -3.65 -2.19
CA ALA A 119 13.51 -4.62 -1.28
C ALA A 119 13.95 -4.38 0.17
N GLY A 120 15.24 -4.14 0.41
CA GLY A 120 15.77 -3.78 1.72
C GLY A 120 15.15 -2.48 2.26
N ALA A 121 14.96 -1.48 1.41
CA ALA A 121 14.28 -0.25 1.79
C ALA A 121 12.80 -0.47 2.16
N LEU A 122 12.09 -1.36 1.45
CA LEU A 122 10.73 -1.75 1.77
C LEU A 122 10.65 -2.47 3.12
N LEU A 123 11.55 -3.42 3.38
CA LEU A 123 11.60 -4.17 4.64
C LEU A 123 11.87 -3.22 5.81
N ALA A 124 12.86 -2.34 5.67
CA ALA A 124 13.17 -1.33 6.70
C ALA A 124 12.01 -0.34 6.96
N MET A 125 11.16 -0.08 5.96
CA MET A 125 9.94 0.71 6.16
C MET A 125 8.86 -0.07 6.91
N ARG A 126 8.69 -1.37 6.61
CA ARG A 126 7.73 -2.25 7.30
C ARG A 126 8.09 -2.46 8.76
N GLU A 127 9.37 -2.69 9.07
CA GLU A 127 9.84 -2.87 10.44
C GLU A 127 9.59 -1.63 11.30
N ARG A 128 9.82 -0.43 10.75
CA ARG A 128 9.50 0.82 11.47
C ARG A 128 8.01 0.96 11.74
N ALA A 129 7.17 0.69 10.74
CA ALA A 129 5.72 0.72 10.92
C ALA A 129 5.25 -0.31 11.97
N ALA A 130 5.85 -1.51 11.98
CA ALA A 130 5.56 -2.54 12.96
C ALA A 130 6.07 -2.19 14.37
N ALA A 131 7.20 -1.48 14.51
CA ALA A 131 7.71 -0.99 15.79
C ALA A 131 6.86 0.16 16.36
N GLU A 132 6.19 0.93 15.50
CA GLU A 132 5.32 2.05 15.86
C GLU A 132 3.89 1.58 16.22
N ALA A 133 3.43 0.47 15.63
CA ALA A 133 2.12 -0.15 15.88
C ALA A 133 1.82 -0.56 17.35
N PRO A 134 2.74 -1.13 18.15
CA PRO A 134 2.45 -1.50 19.55
C PRO A 134 2.20 -0.30 20.47
N ALA A 135 2.59 0.93 20.07
CA ALA A 135 2.26 2.14 20.81
C ALA A 135 0.81 2.63 20.57
N ALA A 136 0.17 2.15 19.50
CA ALA A 136 -1.25 2.37 19.20
C ALA A 136 -2.13 1.21 19.67
N ARG A 137 -1.76 0.54 20.77
CA ARG A 137 -2.66 -0.39 21.46
C ARG A 137 -3.84 0.42 21.94
N VAL A 138 -4.97 0.26 21.25
CA VAL A 138 -6.29 0.72 21.68
C VAL A 138 -6.41 0.39 23.15
N GLU A 139 -6.40 1.41 24.02
CA GLU A 139 -6.83 1.23 25.39
C GLU A 139 -8.21 0.58 25.29
N PRO A 140 -8.44 -0.59 25.91
CA PRO A 140 -9.79 -1.12 25.99
C PRO A 140 -10.66 0.00 26.53
N PRO A 141 -11.89 0.20 26.04
CA PRO A 141 -12.73 1.31 26.47
C PRO A 141 -13.02 1.15 27.96
N THR A 142 -12.13 1.64 28.82
CA THR A 142 -12.34 1.80 30.26
C THR A 142 -13.06 3.11 30.47
N ARG A 143 -14.09 3.37 29.67
CA ARG A 143 -15.13 4.29 30.07
C ARG A 143 -16.11 3.48 30.89
N ARG A 144 -15.81 3.31 32.19
CA ARG A 144 -16.90 3.20 33.17
C ARG A 144 -17.72 4.47 32.96
N LEU A 145 -18.86 4.35 32.29
CA LEU A 145 -19.74 5.48 32.00
C LEU A 145 -20.44 5.99 33.27
N VAL A 146 -20.31 5.29 34.39
CA VAL A 146 -21.03 5.58 35.63
C VAL A 146 -20.18 5.11 36.82
N ASP A 147 -19.82 6.03 37.73
CA ASP A 147 -19.16 5.78 39.03
C ASP A 147 -20.15 5.35 40.13
N GLU A 148 -21.36 4.94 39.75
CA GLU A 148 -22.40 4.57 40.68
C GLU A 148 -22.25 3.08 41.07
N PRO A 149 -22.26 2.75 42.37
CA PRO A 149 -22.21 1.36 42.81
C PRO A 149 -23.40 0.61 42.20
N PRO A 150 -23.21 -0.66 41.76
CA PRO A 150 -24.28 -1.43 41.16
C PRO A 150 -25.47 -1.49 42.12
N GLN A 151 -26.63 -0.99 41.68
CA GLN A 151 -27.83 -1.07 42.49
C GLN A 151 -28.12 -2.55 42.78
N PRO A 152 -28.42 -2.92 44.04
CA PRO A 152 -28.76 -4.29 44.36
C PRO A 152 -29.99 -4.69 43.55
N PHE A 153 -29.95 -5.90 43.00
CA PHE A 153 -31.05 -6.42 42.22
C PHE A 153 -32.33 -6.37 43.07
N ARG A 154 -33.35 -5.65 42.60
CA ARG A 154 -34.69 -5.73 43.17
C ARG A 154 -35.39 -6.88 42.46
N LEU A 155 -35.48 -8.02 43.15
CA LEU A 155 -36.46 -9.06 42.79
C LEU A 155 -37.83 -8.37 42.80
N GLY A 156 -38.54 -8.43 41.68
CA GLY A 156 -39.72 -7.61 41.40
C GLY A 156 -40.67 -7.49 42.58
N ASP A 157 -41.16 -6.26 42.79
CA ASP A 157 -42.17 -5.97 43.79
C ASP A 157 -43.31 -6.99 43.66
N VAL A 158 -43.44 -7.84 44.68
CA VAL A 158 -44.61 -8.68 44.85
C VAL A 158 -45.80 -7.73 44.86
N ARG A 159 -46.62 -7.80 43.82
CA ARG A 159 -47.88 -7.07 43.73
C ARG A 159 -48.64 -7.37 45.02
N PRO A 160 -48.95 -6.40 45.89
CA PRO A 160 -49.76 -6.68 47.06
C PRO A 160 -51.11 -7.20 46.56
N GLU A 161 -51.48 -8.39 47.04
CA GLU A 161 -52.82 -8.93 46.78
C GLU A 161 -53.86 -7.91 47.26
N PRO A 162 -54.94 -7.68 46.48
CA PRO A 162 -55.97 -6.74 46.88
C PRO A 162 -56.63 -7.27 48.16
N SER A 163 -56.42 -6.56 49.27
CA SER A 163 -57.10 -6.81 50.53
C SER A 163 -58.61 -6.72 50.32
N GLU A 164 -59.29 -7.85 50.50
CA GLU A 164 -60.73 -7.92 50.66
C GLU A 164 -61.15 -7.07 51.88
N SER A 165 -61.82 -5.94 51.65
CA SER A 165 -62.88 -5.43 52.52
C SER A 165 -63.40 -4.08 52.01
N SER A 166 -64.39 -4.13 51.12
CA SER A 166 -65.36 -3.06 51.01
C SER A 166 -66.73 -3.71 50.87
N GLU A 167 -67.44 -3.79 52.00
CA GLU A 167 -68.85 -4.15 52.06
C GLU A 167 -69.65 -3.21 51.13
N SER A 168 -70.07 -3.71 49.97
CA SER A 168 -71.08 -3.04 49.15
C SER A 168 -72.46 -3.44 49.66
N VAL A 169 -73.10 -2.57 50.42
CA VAL A 169 -74.52 -2.71 50.73
C VAL A 169 -75.31 -2.55 49.43
N ALA A 170 -75.77 -3.68 48.89
CA ALA A 170 -76.68 -3.71 47.76
C ALA A 170 -78.05 -3.14 48.17
N GLN A 171 -78.51 -2.08 47.51
CA GLN A 171 -79.93 -1.72 47.49
C GLN A 171 -80.56 -2.14 46.15
N PRO A 172 -81.78 -2.72 46.18
CA PRO A 172 -82.35 -3.46 45.05
C PRO A 172 -82.91 -2.55 43.96
N PHE A 173 -82.63 -2.95 42.72
CA PHE A 173 -83.07 -2.34 41.46
C PHE A 173 -84.61 -2.26 41.37
N ARG A 174 -85.18 -1.05 41.21
CA ARG A 174 -86.60 -0.87 40.92
C ARG A 174 -86.81 -0.81 39.40
N ARG A 175 -87.60 -1.74 38.87
CA ARG A 175 -87.87 -1.88 37.42
C ARG A 175 -89.07 -1.01 37.04
N GLY A 176 -88.82 0.05 36.27
CA GLY A 176 -89.83 0.74 35.45
C GLY A 176 -90.08 2.21 35.81
N ASP A 177 -89.33 3.12 35.20
CA ASP A 177 -89.86 4.45 34.85
C ASP A 177 -89.26 4.93 33.51
N PRO A 178 -90.06 5.59 32.65
CA PRO A 178 -89.74 5.80 31.24
C PRO A 178 -88.92 7.07 30.98
N ALA A 179 -88.16 7.04 29.89
CA ALA A 179 -87.39 8.17 29.39
C ALA A 179 -88.29 9.32 28.89
N PRO A 180 -87.91 10.58 29.15
CA PRO A 180 -88.14 11.70 28.25
C PRO A 180 -86.94 11.95 27.32
#